data_AF-A0A930FKC2-F1
#
_entry.id   AF-A0A930FKC2-F1
#
_cell.length_a   1.000
_cell.length_b   1.000
_cell.length_c   1.000
_cell.angle_alpha   90.00
_cell.angle_beta   90.00
_cell.angle_gamma   90.00
#
_symmetry.space_group_name_H-M   'P 1'
#
loop_
_entity.id
_entity.type
_entity.pdbx_description
1 polymer ?
#
loop_
_entity_poly.entity_id
_entity_poly.type
_entity_poly.pdbx_seq_one_letter_code
_entity_poly.pdbx_strand_id
1 'polypeptide(L)'
;MDNKIQMIKWLVRISIGIDIFLAICFVIGFVLASMKVGIGLFLWGIIVFCGVYILAISFILKIFAMILCMPFDTLEKRKYLYLAGSSFIRLLFISGFIYGIYYIGKVMTEVG
;
A
#
# COMPACT_ATOMS: atom_id res chain seq x y z
N MET A 1 20.49 -22.92 -1.53
CA MET A 1 20.52 -21.44 -1.52
C MET A 1 19.23 -20.85 -2.12
N ASP A 2 18.48 -21.61 -2.94
CA ASP A 2 17.23 -21.20 -3.61
C ASP A 2 16.02 -20.85 -2.72
N ASN A 3 15.81 -21.57 -1.61
CA ASN A 3 14.58 -21.37 -0.81
C ASN A 3 14.46 -19.95 -0.25
N LYS A 4 15.56 -19.31 0.16
CA LYS A 4 15.55 -17.92 0.63
C LYS A 4 15.14 -16.94 -0.48
N ILE A 5 15.65 -17.15 -1.69
CA ILE A 5 15.35 -16.28 -2.84
C ILE A 5 13.88 -16.45 -3.26
N GLN A 6 13.37 -17.67 -3.27
CA GLN A 6 11.95 -17.93 -3.51
C GLN A 6 11.06 -17.26 -2.44
N MET A 7 11.41 -17.35 -1.16
CA MET A 7 10.66 -16.67 -0.09
C MET A 7 10.62 -15.15 -0.29
N ILE A 8 11.76 -14.52 -0.60
CA ILE A 8 11.83 -13.07 -0.87
C ILE A 8 10.95 -12.70 -2.07
N LYS A 9 11.00 -13.50 -3.14
CA LYS A 9 10.18 -13.29 -4.34
C LYS A 9 8.69 -13.33 -4.02
N TRP A 10 8.25 -14.31 -3.23
CA TRP A 10 6.86 -14.42 -2.80
C TRP A 10 6.44 -13.27 -1.89
N LEU A 11 7.27 -12.89 -0.91
CA LEU A 11 7.02 -11.75 -0.02
C LEU A 11 6.81 -10.45 -0.78
N VAL A 12 7.71 -10.14 -1.72
CA VAL A 12 7.62 -8.91 -2.53
C VAL A 12 6.39 -8.94 -3.43
N ARG A 13 6.08 -10.10 -4.04
CA ARG A 13 4.91 -10.23 -4.92
C ARG A 13 3.59 -10.11 -4.16
N ILE A 14 3.50 -10.71 -2.96
CA ILE A 14 2.34 -10.59 -2.07
C ILE A 14 2.14 -9.13 -1.64
N SER A 15 3.22 -8.45 -1.22
CA SER A 15 3.16 -7.04 -0.84
C SER A 15 2.66 -6.15 -2.00
N ILE A 16 3.21 -6.32 -3.21
CA ILE A 16 2.75 -5.58 -4.39
C ILE A 16 1.28 -5.88 -4.70
N GLY A 17 0.85 -7.14 -4.55
CA GLY A 17 -0.55 -7.53 -4.73
C GLY A 17 -1.49 -6.83 -3.75
N ILE A 18 -1.12 -6.77 -2.48
CA ILE A 18 -1.87 -6.06 -1.43
C ILE A 18 -1.99 -4.57 -1.76
N ASP A 19 -0.90 -3.94 -2.22
CA ASP A 19 -0.90 -2.52 -2.57
C ASP A 19 -1.83 -2.20 -3.75
N ILE A 20 -1.79 -3.05 -4.78
CA ILE A 20 -2.66 -2.91 -5.96
C ILE A 20 -4.13 -3.11 -5.56
N PHE A 21 -4.42 -4.13 -4.75
CA PHE A 21 -5.77 -4.39 -4.26
C PHE A 21 -6.31 -3.20 -3.46
N LEU A 22 -5.50 -2.64 -2.55
CA LEU A 22 -5.86 -1.47 -1.77
C LEU A 22 -6.14 -0.25 -2.67
N ALA A 23 -5.30 -0.02 -3.68
CA ALA A 23 -5.48 1.07 -4.63
C ALA A 23 -6.78 0.92 -5.44
N ILE A 24 -7.10 -0.29 -5.91
CA ILE A 24 -8.34 -0.57 -6.64
C ILE A 24 -9.56 -0.35 -5.73
N CYS A 25 -9.53 -0.88 -4.51
CA CYS A 25 -10.60 -0.66 -3.52
C CYS A 25 -10.79 0.83 -3.23
N PHE A 26 -9.70 1.59 -3.10
CA PHE A 26 -9.76 3.02 -2.89
C PHE A 26 -10.43 3.75 -4.07
N VAL A 27 -9.99 3.49 -5.31
CA VAL A 27 -10.56 4.14 -6.50
C VAL A 27 -12.04 3.79 -6.68
N ILE A 28 -12.40 2.50 -6.56
CA ILE A 28 -13.79 2.05 -6.70
C ILE A 28 -14.66 2.64 -5.58
N GLY A 29 -14.18 2.60 -4.34
CA GLY A 29 -14.85 3.21 -3.19
C GLY A 29 -15.05 4.72 -3.39
N PHE A 30 -14.05 5.43 -3.92
CA PHE A 30 -14.14 6.88 -4.18
C PHE A 30 -15.23 7.22 -5.17
N VAL A 31 -15.25 6.50 -6.29
CA VAL A 31 -16.17 6.76 -7.40
C VAL A 31 -17.60 6.48 -6.94
N LEU A 32 -17.84 5.33 -6.29
CA LEU A 32 -19.16 4.98 -5.75
C LEU A 32 -19.62 5.97 -4.67
N ALA A 33 -18.72 6.42 -3.80
CA ALA A 33 -19.02 7.43 -2.79
C ALA A 33 -19.40 8.78 -3.44
N SER A 34 -18.70 9.19 -4.51
CA SER A 34 -18.99 10.41 -5.26
C SER A 34 -20.36 10.38 -5.94
N MET A 35 -20.83 9.19 -6.33
CA MET A 35 -22.18 8.97 -6.87
C MET A 35 -23.27 8.84 -5.77
N LYS A 36 -22.93 9.12 -4.50
CA LYS A 36 -23.83 8.98 -3.33
C LYS A 36 -24.44 7.58 -3.17
N VAL A 37 -23.77 6.55 -3.69
CA VAL A 37 -24.16 5.16 -3.47
C VAL A 37 -23.75 4.79 -2.05
N GLY A 38 -24.70 4.45 -1.17
CA GLY A 38 -24.43 4.17 0.25
C GLY A 38 -23.36 3.09 0.47
N ILE A 39 -23.26 2.11 -0.42
CA ILE A 39 -22.24 1.06 -0.42
C ILE A 39 -20.83 1.65 -0.63
N GLY A 40 -20.70 2.70 -1.45
CA GLY A 40 -19.43 3.38 -1.70
C GLY A 40 -18.91 4.14 -0.49
N LEU A 41 -19.79 4.84 0.23
CA LEU A 41 -19.43 5.53 1.48
C LEU A 41 -19.02 4.54 2.57
N PHE A 42 -19.67 3.38 2.65
CA PHE A 42 -19.31 2.32 3.59
C PHE A 42 -17.94 1.71 3.25
N LEU A 43 -17.67 1.41 1.97
CA LEU A 43 -16.36 0.93 1.51
C LEU A 43 -15.26 1.96 1.81
N TRP A 44 -15.53 3.24 1.54
CA TRP A 44 -14.61 4.33 1.81
C TRP A 44 -14.28 4.44 3.30
N GLY A 45 -15.30 4.36 4.16
CA GLY A 45 -15.12 4.37 5.62
C GLY A 45 -14.25 3.21 6.11
N ILE A 46 -14.46 2.00 5.60
CA ILE A 46 -13.61 0.83 5.92
C ILE A 46 -12.18 1.06 5.44
N ILE A 47 -11.97 1.65 4.27
CA ILE A 47 -10.62 1.91 3.75
C ILE A 47 -9.91 2.98 4.57
N VAL A 48 -10.62 4.01 5.04
CA VAL A 48 -10.03 5.03 5.92
C VAL A 48 -9.64 4.42 7.28
N PHE A 49 -10.45 3.50 7.82
CA PHE A 49 -10.21 2.90 9.14
C PHE A 49 -9.20 1.73 9.08
N CYS A 50 -9.46 0.73 8.23
CA CYS A 50 -8.61 -0.46 8.08
C CYS A 50 -7.44 -0.27 7.11
N GLY A 51 -7.52 0.69 6.18
CA GLY A 51 -6.47 0.89 5.18
C GLY A 51 -5.13 1.30 5.79
N VAL A 52 -5.14 2.03 6.91
CA VAL A 52 -3.91 2.37 7.65
C VAL A 52 -3.22 1.11 8.17
N TYR A 53 -3.97 0.15 8.72
CA TYR A 53 -3.42 -1.11 9.20
C TYR A 53 -2.89 -1.99 8.06
N ILE A 54 -3.61 -2.04 6.93
CA ILE A 54 -3.17 -2.80 5.74
C ILE A 54 -1.89 -2.18 5.15
N LEU A 55 -1.82 -0.85 5.09
CA LEU A 55 -0.62 -0.12 4.66
C LEU A 55 0.56 -0.40 5.60
N ALA A 56 0.34 -0.40 6.92
CA ALA A 56 1.37 -0.71 7.91
C ALA A 56 1.88 -2.15 7.77
N ILE A 57 0.99 -3.12 7.53
CA ILE A 57 1.37 -4.52 7.28
C ILE A 57 2.20 -4.63 5.99
N SER A 58 1.77 -3.99 4.90
CA SER A 58 2.54 -4.00 3.63
C SER A 58 3.91 -3.33 3.80
N PHE A 59 3.98 -2.27 4.59
CA PHE A 59 5.22 -1.58 4.94
C PHE A 59 6.20 -2.48 5.71
N ILE A 60 5.72 -3.16 6.76
CA ILE A 60 6.52 -4.11 7.54
C ILE A 60 7.00 -5.26 6.64
N LEU A 61 6.15 -5.77 5.75
CA LEU A 61 6.51 -6.84 4.82
C LEU A 61 7.66 -6.45 3.88
N LYS A 62 7.66 -5.20 3.38
CA LYS A 62 8.75 -4.67 2.54
C LYS A 62 10.05 -4.49 3.31
N ILE A 63 9.99 -3.99 4.55
CA ILE A 63 11.17 -3.88 5.41
C ILE A 63 11.76 -5.28 5.67
N PHE A 64 10.90 -6.26 5.97
CA PHE A 64 11.34 -7.63 6.21
C PHE A 64 12.00 -8.23 4.96
N ALA A 65 11.44 -7.99 3.77
CA ALA A 65 12.02 -8.41 2.50
C ALA A 65 13.37 -7.74 2.21
N MET A 66 13.54 -6.46 2.57
CA MET A 66 14.83 -5.75 2.45
C MET A 66 15.89 -6.31 3.40
N ILE A 67 15.53 -6.58 4.66
CA ILE A 67 16.44 -7.18 5.65
C ILE A 67 16.87 -8.58 5.18
N LEU A 68 15.94 -9.39 4.67
CA LEU A 68 16.25 -10.73 4.15
C LEU A 68 17.16 -10.72 2.92
N CYS A 69 17.22 -9.60 2.18
CA CYS A 69 18.14 -9.45 1.06
C CYS A 69 19.59 -9.22 1.49
N MET A 70 19.88 -8.95 2.77
CA MET A 70 21.26 -8.86 3.26
C MET A 70 21.84 -10.25 3.62
N PRO A 71 23.10 -10.56 3.28
CA PRO A 71 24.05 -9.73 2.51
C PRO A 71 23.74 -9.72 1.01
N PHE A 72 24.10 -8.60 0.36
CA PHE A 72 23.86 -8.26 -1.05
C PHE A 72 24.72 -9.08 -2.05
N ASP A 73 24.98 -10.35 -1.75
CA ASP A 73 25.91 -11.18 -2.50
C ASP A 73 25.48 -11.49 -3.94
N THR A 74 24.18 -11.42 -4.25
CA THR A 74 23.67 -11.80 -5.57
C THR A 74 22.95 -10.66 -6.30
N LEU A 75 23.16 -10.59 -7.62
CA LEU A 75 22.48 -9.65 -8.53
C LEU A 75 20.95 -9.70 -8.41
N GLU A 76 20.39 -10.89 -8.16
CA GLU A 76 18.95 -11.06 -7.94
C GLU A 76 18.46 -10.33 -6.68
N LYS A 77 19.18 -10.45 -5.55
CA LYS A 77 18.84 -9.76 -4.30
C LYS A 77 18.85 -8.24 -4.48
N ARG A 78 19.81 -7.68 -5.23
CA ARG A 78 19.81 -6.25 -5.58
C ARG A 78 18.57 -5.85 -6.38
N LYS A 79 18.15 -6.69 -7.33
CA LYS A 79 16.95 -6.43 -8.15
C LYS A 79 15.67 -6.42 -7.30
N TYR A 80 15.53 -7.38 -6.38
CA TYR A 80 14.40 -7.42 -5.44
C TYR A 80 14.39 -6.25 -4.46
N LEU A 81 15.57 -5.79 -4.04
CA LEU A 81 15.69 -4.64 -3.15
C LEU A 81 15.31 -3.32 -3.85
N TYR A 82 15.74 -3.14 -5.10
CA TYR A 82 15.28 -2.03 -5.93
C TYR A 82 13.77 -2.08 -6.17
N LEU A 83 13.22 -3.27 -6.45
CA LEU A 83 11.78 -3.46 -6.64
C LEU A 83 10.99 -3.13 -5.37
N ALA A 84 11.43 -3.63 -4.21
CA ALA A 84 10.84 -3.32 -2.92
C ALA A 84 10.89 -1.81 -2.62
N GLY A 85 12.03 -1.15 -2.91
CA GLY A 85 12.20 0.29 -2.76
C GLY A 85 11.28 1.11 -3.67
N SER A 86 11.19 0.76 -4.95
CA SER A 86 10.27 1.44 -5.88
C SER A 86 8.80 1.30 -5.46
N SER A 87 8.43 0.11 -4.97
CA SER A 87 7.10 -0.16 -4.47
C SER A 87 6.81 0.63 -3.18
N PHE A 88 7.83 0.89 -2.37
CA PHE A 88 7.72 1.70 -1.15
C PHE A 88 7.43 3.17 -1.46
N ILE A 89 8.16 3.76 -2.41
CA ILE A 89 7.92 5.14 -2.88
C ILE A 89 6.50 5.28 -3.40
N ARG A 90 6.03 4.30 -4.20
CA ARG A 90 4.66 4.31 -4.74
C ARG A 90 3.60 4.27 -3.64
N LEU A 91 3.85 3.51 -2.58
CA LEU A 91 2.97 3.39 -1.42
C LEU A 91 2.90 4.71 -0.62
N LEU A 92 4.03 5.42 -0.47
CA LEU A 92 4.08 6.75 0.15
C LEU A 92 3.29 7.80 -0.64
N PHE A 93 3.37 7.77 -1.97
CA PHE A 93 2.56 8.67 -2.82
C PHE A 93 1.06 8.39 -2.63
N ILE A 94 0.65 7.12 -2.64
CA ILE A 94 -0.75 6.74 -2.47
C ILE A 94 -1.25 7.15 -1.07
N SER A 95 -0.50 6.82 -0.01
CA SER A 95 -0.91 7.16 1.35
C SER A 95 -0.98 8.68 1.58
N GLY A 96 -0.01 9.44 1.04
CA GLY A 96 -0.02 10.90 1.09
C GLY A 96 -1.22 11.49 0.35
N PHE A 97 -1.58 10.93 -0.81
CA PHE A 97 -2.75 11.39 -1.57
C PHE A 97 -4.06 11.12 -0.82
N ILE A 98 -4.22 9.92 -0.23
CA ILE A 98 -5.39 9.56 0.58
C ILE A 98 -5.51 10.50 1.79
N TYR A 99 -4.41 10.71 2.51
CA TYR A 99 -4.40 11.57 3.69
C TYR A 99 -4.66 13.04 3.34
N GLY A 100 -4.15 13.52 2.20
CA GLY A 100 -4.42 14.86 1.69
C GLY A 100 -5.91 15.09 1.41
N ILE A 101 -6.58 14.14 0.75
CA ILE A 101 -8.03 14.20 0.51
C ILE A 101 -8.80 14.21 1.84
N TYR A 102 -8.43 13.34 2.78
CA TYR A 102 -9.06 13.29 4.09
C TYR A 102 -8.91 14.62 4.85
N TYR A 103 -7.72 15.22 4.83
CA TYR A 103 -7.45 16.49 5.50
C TYR A 103 -8.25 17.64 4.87
N ILE A 104 -8.31 17.74 3.55
CA ILE A 104 -9.12 18.75 2.84
C ILE A 104 -10.60 18.60 3.23
N GLY A 105 -11.13 17.36 3.23
CA GLY A 105 -12.51 17.10 3.63
C GLY A 105 -12.78 17.51 5.08
N LYS A 106 -11.85 17.20 5.99
CA LYS A 106 -11.97 17.60 7.41
C LYS A 106 -12.02 19.12 7.54
N VAL A 107 -11.09 19.84 6.90
CA VAL A 107 -11.04 21.32 6.95
C VAL A 107 -12.34 21.91 6.41
N MET A 108 -12.85 21.44 5.26
CA MET A 108 -14.12 21.93 4.70
C MET A 108 -15.34 21.70 5.60
N THR A 109 -15.30 20.69 6.47
CA THR A 109 -16.41 20.40 7.40
C THR A 109 -16.34 21.25 8.67
N GLU A 110 -15.16 21.76 9.04
CA GLU A 110 -14.97 22.64 10.20
C GLU A 110 -15.25 24.11 9.88
N VAL A 111 -15.24 24.53 8.60
CA VAL A 111 -15.52 25.93 8.18
C VAL A 111 -16.95 26.15 7.65
N GLY A 112 -17.76 25.10 7.51
CA GLY A 112 -19.15 25.15 7.03
C GLY A 112 -20.16 25.11 8.15
#